data_AF-A0AAW2M491-F1
#
_entry.id   AF-A0AAW2M491-F1
#
_cell.length_a   1.000
_cell.length_b   1.000
_cell.length_c   1.000
_cell.angle_alpha   90.00
_cell.angle_beta   90.00
_cell.angle_gamma   90.00
#
_symmetry.space_group_name_H-M   'P 1'
#
loop_
_entity.id
_entity.type
_entity.pdbx_description
1 polymer ?
#
loop_
_entity_poly.entity_id
_entity_poly.type
_entity_poly.pdbx_seq_one_letter_code
_entity_poly.pdbx_strand_id
1 'polypeptide(L)'
;MPVFHHPEPFNVACFNLESGKWEKPAIGLPDGLTFVRLVSDGDRKLYLIGGVGVSGISRSMKLWELGEDGGEWVEVETLPEMVCRKFVSVCYHNYEHVYCFWHQGLICLCCYTWPEILYYKVSRRTWHWLPKCPSLPDKWSCGFRWFPFKPELYSTV
;
A
#
# COMPACT_ATOMS: atom_id res chain seq x y z
N MET A 1 -24.15 3.83 -26.96
CA MET A 1 -23.43 2.77 -26.22
C MET A 1 -23.62 3.04 -24.73
N PRO A 2 -24.23 2.14 -23.95
CA PRO A 2 -24.32 2.35 -22.50
C PRO A 2 -22.93 2.12 -21.88
N VAL A 3 -22.42 3.15 -21.21
CA VAL A 3 -21.19 3.08 -20.42
C VAL A 3 -21.56 2.50 -19.06
N PHE A 4 -21.09 1.29 -18.76
CA PHE A 4 -21.20 0.72 -17.41
C PHE A 4 -20.11 1.34 -16.55
N HIS A 5 -20.48 2.31 -15.71
CA HIS A 5 -19.60 2.79 -14.65
C HIS A 5 -19.69 1.78 -13.51
N HIS A 6 -18.63 0.99 -13.27
CA HIS A 6 -18.54 0.23 -12.02
C HIS A 6 -18.59 1.25 -10.86
N PRO A 7 -19.52 1.13 -9.90
CA PRO A 7 -19.62 2.12 -8.81
C PRO A 7 -18.34 2.18 -7.96
N GLU A 8 -17.63 1.06 -7.89
CA GLU A 8 -16.44 0.86 -7.07
C GLU A 8 -15.23 0.56 -7.98
N PRO A 9 -14.24 1.48 -8.09
CA PRO A 9 -13.04 1.24 -8.91
C PRO A 9 -12.09 0.18 -8.33
N PHE A 10 -12.29 -0.22 -7.07
CA PHE A 10 -11.46 -1.17 -6.36
C PHE A 10 -12.32 -2.26 -5.71
N ASN A 11 -11.78 -3.46 -5.60
CA ASN A 11 -12.40 -4.59 -4.91
C ASN A 11 -11.32 -5.42 -4.20
N VAL A 12 -11.66 -6.00 -3.05
CA VAL A 12 -10.85 -7.02 -2.40
C VAL A 12 -11.41 -8.39 -2.77
N ALA A 13 -10.53 -9.31 -3.13
CA ALA A 13 -10.87 -10.71 -3.37
C ALA A 13 -9.99 -11.58 -2.47
N CYS A 14 -10.58 -12.64 -1.92
CA CYS A 14 -9.90 -13.64 -1.13
C CYS A 14 -9.76 -14.92 -1.96
N PHE A 15 -8.61 -15.57 -1.91
CA PHE A 15 -8.42 -16.89 -2.49
C PHE A 15 -8.29 -17.91 -1.37
N ASN A 16 -9.25 -18.83 -1.30
CA ASN A 16 -9.23 -19.92 -0.34
C ASN A 16 -8.36 -21.05 -0.89
N LEU A 17 -7.19 -21.28 -0.26
CA LEU A 17 -6.24 -22.30 -0.69
C LEU A 17 -6.77 -23.73 -0.53
N GLU A 18 -7.64 -23.98 0.46
CA GLU A 18 -8.19 -25.31 0.72
C GLU A 18 -9.26 -25.70 -0.31
N SER A 19 -10.16 -24.76 -0.61
CA SER A 19 -11.24 -25.00 -1.57
C SER A 19 -10.84 -24.71 -3.03
N GLY A 20 -9.73 -24.00 -3.23
CA GLY A 20 -9.25 -23.55 -4.54
C GLY A 20 -10.14 -22.49 -5.20
N LYS A 21 -10.97 -21.79 -4.42
CA LYS A 21 -11.98 -20.86 -4.93
C LYS A 21 -11.65 -19.42 -4.57
N TRP A 22 -12.02 -18.52 -5.49
CA TRP A 22 -12.08 -17.09 -5.22
C TRP A 22 -13.39 -16.74 -4.53
N GLU A 23 -13.30 -15.96 -3.47
CA GLU A 23 -14.42 -15.44 -2.70
C GLU A 23 -14.34 -13.92 -2.71
N LYS A 24 -15.48 -13.25 -2.87
CA LYS A 24 -15.59 -11.82 -2.66
C LYS A 24 -16.03 -11.59 -1.22
N PRO A 25 -15.13 -11.22 -0.30
CA PRO A 25 -15.54 -10.92 1.06
C PRO A 25 -16.53 -9.74 1.05
N ALA A 26 -17.52 -9.78 1.93
CA ALA A 26 -18.53 -8.72 2.09
C ALA A 26 -17.96 -7.52 2.87
N ILE A 27 -16.75 -7.08 2.50
CA ILE A 27 -16.03 -5.99 3.14
C ILE A 27 -16.10 -4.77 2.22
N GLY A 28 -16.83 -3.74 2.64
CA GLY A 28 -16.90 -2.47 1.91
C GLY A 28 -15.56 -1.74 1.98
N LEU A 29 -15.07 -1.24 0.85
CA LEU A 29 -13.85 -0.43 0.82
C LEU A 29 -14.14 1.02 1.27
N PRO A 30 -13.13 1.73 1.80
CA PRO A 30 -13.27 3.16 2.06
C PRO A 30 -13.70 3.96 0.82
N ASP A 31 -14.53 4.99 1.03
CA ASP A 31 -14.99 5.86 -0.05
C ASP A 31 -13.91 6.81 -0.59
N GLY A 32 -14.08 7.23 -1.84
CA GLY A 32 -13.22 8.24 -2.47
C GLY A 32 -11.79 7.77 -2.74
N LEU A 33 -11.55 6.47 -2.74
CA LEU A 33 -10.25 5.89 -3.07
C LEU A 33 -9.84 6.27 -4.51
N THR A 34 -8.57 6.64 -4.64
CA THR A 34 -7.90 6.99 -5.92
C THR A 34 -6.83 5.97 -6.28
N PHE A 35 -6.27 5.30 -5.28
CA PHE A 35 -5.47 4.09 -5.42
C PHE A 35 -5.49 3.32 -4.10
N VAL A 36 -5.15 2.04 -4.15
CA VAL A 36 -5.10 1.17 -2.97
C VAL A 36 -3.93 0.19 -3.04
N ARG A 37 -3.33 -0.12 -1.89
CA ARG A 37 -2.36 -1.19 -1.70
C ARG A 37 -2.67 -1.94 -0.41
N LEU A 38 -2.60 -3.26 -0.47
CA LEU A 38 -2.79 -4.15 0.66
C LEU A 38 -1.44 -4.66 1.16
N VAL A 39 -1.30 -4.79 2.46
CA VAL A 39 -0.11 -5.36 3.10
C VAL A 39 -0.51 -6.10 4.36
N SER A 40 0.00 -7.31 4.53
CA SER A 40 -0.16 -8.09 5.75
C SER A 40 1.12 -8.02 6.59
N ASP A 41 0.96 -8.11 7.91
CA ASP A 41 2.10 -8.25 8.83
C ASP A 41 2.76 -9.65 8.80
N GLY A 42 2.19 -10.57 8.01
CA GLY A 42 2.62 -11.96 7.92
C GLY A 42 1.94 -12.88 8.95
N ASP A 43 1.03 -12.35 9.76
CA ASP A 43 0.23 -13.12 10.71
C ASP A 43 -1.27 -12.85 10.47
N ARG A 44 -1.94 -12.08 11.33
CA ARG A 44 -3.40 -11.88 11.30
C ARG A 44 -3.84 -10.50 10.86
N LYS A 45 -2.93 -9.53 10.78
CA LYS A 45 -3.33 -8.16 10.48
C LYS A 45 -3.21 -7.90 8.99
N LEU A 46 -4.26 -7.29 8.45
CA LEU A 46 -4.29 -6.79 7.10
C LEU A 46 -4.47 -5.28 7.14
N TYR A 47 -3.58 -4.59 6.43
CA TYR A 47 -3.58 -3.15 6.30
C TYR A 47 -3.89 -2.75 4.86
N LEU A 48 -4.60 -1.64 4.73
CA LEU A 48 -4.91 -0.99 3.48
C LEU A 48 -4.32 0.40 3.50
N ILE A 49 -3.55 0.75 2.48
CA ILE A 49 -3.01 2.08 2.27
C ILE A 49 -3.60 2.61 0.97
N GLY A 50 -4.11 3.84 0.99
CA GLY A 50 -4.74 4.40 -0.19
C GLY A 50 -4.76 5.91 -0.19
N GLY A 51 -4.82 6.47 -1.39
CA GLY A 51 -5.10 7.88 -1.58
C GLY A 51 -6.60 8.13 -1.59
N VAL A 52 -7.06 9.16 -0.90
CA VAL A 52 -8.45 9.63 -0.95
C VAL A 52 -8.52 10.96 -1.67
N GLY A 53 -9.45 11.07 -2.62
CA GLY A 53 -9.57 12.26 -3.45
C GLY A 53 -10.71 12.20 -4.46
N VAL A 54 -10.62 13.05 -5.49
CA VAL A 54 -11.69 13.25 -6.48
C VAL A 54 -11.07 13.27 -7.86
N SER A 55 -11.77 12.70 -8.85
CA SER A 55 -11.34 12.65 -10.26
C SER A 55 -9.94 12.04 -10.45
N GLY A 56 -9.61 11.02 -9.66
CA GLY A 56 -8.32 10.33 -9.71
C GLY A 56 -7.16 11.10 -9.06
N ILE A 57 -7.38 12.27 -8.45
CA ILE A 57 -6.32 13.04 -7.79
C ILE A 57 -6.42 12.84 -6.28
N SER A 58 -5.44 12.14 -5.67
CA SER A 58 -5.34 11.99 -4.23
C SER A 58 -5.06 13.35 -3.57
N ARG A 59 -5.89 13.71 -2.58
CA ARG A 59 -5.71 14.91 -1.75
C ARG A 59 -5.20 14.58 -0.35
N SER A 60 -5.47 13.36 0.10
CA SER A 60 -4.94 12.80 1.33
C SER A 60 -4.54 11.35 1.08
N MET A 61 -3.73 10.80 1.98
CA MET A 61 -3.43 9.38 2.01
C MET A 61 -3.70 8.87 3.41
N LYS A 62 -4.28 7.68 3.51
CA LYS A 62 -4.69 7.11 4.77
C LYS A 62 -4.28 5.65 4.86
N LEU A 63 -4.21 5.19 6.10
CA LEU A 63 -3.94 3.82 6.49
C LEU A 63 -5.16 3.31 7.25
N TRP A 64 -5.67 2.17 6.81
CA TRP A 64 -6.73 1.42 7.47
C TRP A 64 -6.20 0.05 7.90
N GLU A 65 -6.74 -0.47 8.99
CA GLU A 65 -6.55 -1.85 9.46
C GLU A 65 -7.89 -2.57 9.33
N LEU A 66 -7.87 -3.80 8.82
CA LEU A 66 -9.05 -4.64 8.80
C LEU A 66 -9.37 -5.04 10.24
N GLY A 67 -10.61 -4.80 10.69
CA GLY A 67 -11.05 -5.17 12.04
C GLY A 67 -10.83 -6.66 12.34
N GLU A 68 -10.65 -7.00 13.62
CA GLU A 68 -10.34 -8.37 14.05
C GLU A 68 -11.40 -9.39 13.64
N ASP A 69 -12.66 -8.97 13.55
CA ASP A 69 -13.78 -9.79 13.10
C ASP A 69 -13.90 -9.88 11.55
N GLY A 70 -12.99 -9.24 10.82
CA GLY A 70 -12.97 -9.17 9.36
C GLY A 70 -14.11 -8.34 8.75
N GLY A 71 -14.85 -7.58 9.58
CA GLY A 71 -16.10 -6.93 9.17
C GLY A 71 -15.91 -5.60 8.43
N GLU A 72 -14.92 -4.79 8.77
CA GLU A 72 -14.76 -3.44 8.22
C GLU A 72 -13.32 -2.91 8.27
N TRP A 73 -13.03 -1.93 7.41
CA TRP A 73 -11.78 -1.19 7.42
C TRP A 73 -11.85 -0.01 8.39
N VAL A 74 -11.03 -0.05 9.44
CA VAL A 74 -10.95 1.00 10.44
C VAL A 74 -9.78 1.92 10.12
N GLU A 75 -10.03 3.22 9.99
CA GLU A 75 -8.96 4.20 9.77
C GLU A 75 -8.05 4.26 11.01
N VAL A 76 -6.76 4.00 10.81
CA VAL A 76 -5.74 4.01 11.88
C VAL A 76 -4.95 5.30 11.88
N GLU A 77 -4.64 5.82 10.69
CA GLU A 77 -3.85 7.04 10.56
C GLU A 77 -4.10 7.74 9.23
N THR A 78 -4.04 9.08 9.25
CA THR A 78 -3.97 9.91 8.05
C THR A 78 -2.54 10.45 7.89
N LEU A 79 -1.97 10.30 6.69
CA LEU A 79 -0.64 10.79 6.39
C LEU A 79 -0.59 12.33 6.55
N PRO A 80 0.38 12.89 7.31
CA PRO A 80 0.47 14.34 7.49
C PRO A 80 0.54 15.09 6.15
N GLU A 81 -0.19 16.20 6.05
CA GLU A 81 -0.44 16.89 4.77
C GLU A 81 0.84 17.24 4.00
N MET A 82 1.88 17.73 4.69
CA MET A 82 3.18 18.06 4.08
C MET A 82 3.87 16.82 3.49
N VAL A 83 3.76 15.68 4.18
CA VAL A 83 4.33 14.40 3.72
C VAL A 83 3.53 13.85 2.54
N CYS A 84 2.19 13.93 2.61
CA CYS A 84 1.30 13.55 1.52
C CYS A 84 1.57 14.37 0.26
N ARG A 85 1.69 15.69 0.37
CA ARG A 85 2.02 16.58 -0.77
C ARG A 85 3.36 16.20 -1.41
N LYS A 86 4.39 15.95 -0.60
CA LYS A 86 5.69 15.48 -1.11
C LYS A 86 5.54 14.15 -1.85
N PHE A 87 4.86 13.17 -1.26
CA PHE A 87 4.68 11.85 -1.86
C PHE A 87 3.88 11.89 -3.18
N VAL A 88 2.74 12.57 -3.19
CA VAL A 88 1.89 12.70 -4.39
C VAL A 88 2.65 13.41 -5.52
N SER A 89 3.44 14.44 -5.20
CA SER A 89 4.27 15.16 -6.17
C SER A 89 5.32 14.27 -6.84
N VAL A 90 5.96 13.35 -6.11
CA VAL A 90 7.03 12.49 -6.67
C VAL A 90 6.47 11.33 -7.49
N CYS A 91 5.21 10.95 -7.24
CA CYS A 91 4.51 9.94 -8.02
C CYS A 91 3.89 10.52 -9.31
N TYR A 92 3.94 11.84 -9.54
CA TYR A 92 3.29 12.52 -10.68
C TYR A 92 1.82 12.14 -10.88
N HIS A 93 1.10 11.86 -9.78
CA HIS A 93 -0.25 11.29 -9.80
C HIS A 93 -0.40 9.95 -10.56
N ASN A 94 0.69 9.28 -10.91
CA ASN A 94 0.69 7.91 -11.39
C ASN A 94 0.88 6.95 -10.21
N TYR A 95 -0.24 6.55 -9.61
CA TYR A 95 -0.23 5.68 -8.44
C TYR A 95 0.03 4.20 -8.76
N GLU A 96 0.13 3.81 -10.05
CA GLU A 96 0.56 2.45 -10.40
C GLU A 96 1.99 2.18 -9.93
N HIS A 97 2.81 3.23 -9.87
CA HIS A 97 4.19 3.13 -9.43
C HIS A 97 4.36 3.00 -7.92
N VAL A 98 3.28 3.23 -7.17
CA VAL A 98 3.28 3.09 -5.73
C VAL A 98 3.26 1.60 -5.40
N TYR A 99 4.08 1.18 -4.45
CA TYR A 99 4.02 -0.17 -3.90
C TYR A 99 4.30 -0.11 -2.40
N CYS A 100 3.82 -1.11 -1.67
CA CYS A 100 4.08 -1.21 -0.24
C CYS A 100 4.48 -2.62 0.15
N PHE A 101 5.20 -2.73 1.27
CA PHE A 101 5.57 -4.01 1.85
C PHE A 101 5.72 -3.89 3.36
N TRP A 102 5.62 -5.04 4.03
CA TRP A 102 5.87 -5.16 5.46
C TRP A 102 7.34 -5.47 5.73
N HIS A 103 7.89 -4.84 6.76
CA HIS A 103 9.22 -5.16 7.27
C HIS A 103 9.31 -4.88 8.77
N GLN A 104 9.36 -5.93 9.60
CA GLN A 104 9.68 -5.85 11.03
C GLN A 104 8.89 -4.76 11.80
N GLY A 105 7.57 -4.71 11.63
CA GLY A 105 6.72 -3.70 12.30
C GLY A 105 6.62 -2.36 11.57
N LEU A 106 7.20 -2.28 10.35
CA LEU A 106 7.13 -1.12 9.48
C LEU A 106 6.30 -1.45 8.25
N ILE A 107 5.39 -0.56 7.91
CA ILE A 107 4.72 -0.54 6.62
C ILE A 107 5.49 0.43 5.73
N CYS A 108 6.23 -0.08 4.75
CA CYS A 108 7.05 0.72 3.85
C CYS A 108 6.26 1.04 2.58
N LEU A 109 6.21 2.31 2.21
CA LEU A 109 5.59 2.84 1.01
C LEU A 109 6.66 3.43 0.10
N CYS A 110 6.68 2.96 -1.14
CA CYS A 110 7.71 3.27 -2.12
C CYS A 110 7.07 3.70 -3.43
N CYS A 111 7.87 4.35 -4.28
CA CYS A 111 7.50 4.69 -5.65
C CYS A 111 8.66 4.32 -6.58
N TYR A 112 8.39 3.65 -7.71
CA TYR A 112 9.47 3.22 -8.64
C TYR A 112 10.32 4.38 -9.16
N THR A 113 9.75 5.58 -9.26
CA THR A 113 10.43 6.77 -9.75
C THR A 113 11.08 7.60 -8.65
N TRP A 114 11.04 7.16 -7.38
CA TRP A 114 11.54 7.93 -6.24
C TRP A 114 12.41 7.08 -5.29
N PRO A 115 13.62 7.54 -4.91
CA PRO A 115 14.55 6.75 -4.10
C PRO A 115 14.20 6.72 -2.60
N GLU A 116 13.51 7.72 -2.08
CA GLU A 116 13.23 7.76 -0.63
C GLU A 116 12.03 6.89 -0.29
N ILE A 117 12.17 6.12 0.78
CA ILE A 117 11.11 5.26 1.31
C ILE A 117 10.40 6.01 2.43
N LEU A 118 9.08 6.08 2.35
CA LEU A 118 8.24 6.53 3.45
C LEU A 118 7.81 5.30 4.23
N TYR A 119 7.90 5.29 5.55
CA TYR A 119 7.40 4.17 6.34
C TYR A 119 6.51 4.63 7.49
N TYR A 120 5.53 3.79 7.81
CA TYR A 120 4.73 3.90 9.01
C TYR A 120 5.23 2.89 10.05
N LYS A 121 5.58 3.39 11.24
CA LYS A 121 5.99 2.55 12.38
C LYS A 121 4.77 2.21 13.23
N VAL A 122 4.30 0.98 13.14
CA VAL A 122 3.04 0.52 13.76
C VAL A 122 3.05 0.71 15.28
N SER A 123 4.14 0.33 15.95
CA SER A 123 4.25 0.42 17.42
C SER A 123 4.15 1.83 17.99
N ARG A 124 4.49 2.84 17.18
CA ARG A 124 4.44 4.26 17.59
C ARG A 124 3.38 5.06 16.88
N ARG A 125 2.65 4.45 15.94
CA ARG A 125 1.68 5.09 15.05
C ARG A 125 2.19 6.39 14.43
N THR A 126 3.36 6.34 13.81
CA THR A 126 4.00 7.53 13.24
C THR A 126 4.62 7.28 11.88
N TRP A 127 4.59 8.30 11.03
CA TRP A 127 5.19 8.31 9.70
C TRP A 127 6.57 8.93 9.70
N HIS A 128 7.49 8.32 8.96
CA HIS A 128 8.89 8.75 8.87
C HIS A 128 9.44 8.50 7.48
N TRP A 129 10.31 9.38 7.01
CA TRP A 129 11.14 9.09 5.85
C TRP A 129 12.33 8.25 6.29
N LEU A 130 12.61 7.18 5.56
CA LEU A 130 13.85 6.44 5.75
C LEU A 130 15.02 7.35 5.36
N PRO A 131 16.04 7.48 6.21
CA PRO A 131 17.24 8.24 5.86
C PRO A 131 17.85 7.71 4.57
N LYS A 132 18.34 8.61 3.72
CA LYS A 132 19.11 8.22 2.54
C LYS A 132 20.33 7.41 3.00
N CYS A 133 20.56 6.28 2.37
CA CYS A 133 21.78 5.53 2.65
C CYS A 133 22.97 6.30 2.04
N PRO A 134 23.97 6.67 2.83
CA PRO A 134 25.09 7.50 2.38
C PRO A 134 25.98 6.80 1.34
N SER A 135 25.86 5.47 1.18
CA SER A 135 26.59 4.70 0.18
C SER A 135 25.92 4.69 -1.20
N LEU A 136 24.76 5.33 -1.36
CA LEU A 136 24.00 5.30 -2.61
C LEU A 136 24.13 6.64 -3.35
N PRO A 137 24.22 6.63 -4.69
CA PRO A 137 24.28 7.85 -5.46
C PRO A 137 22.96 8.63 -5.39
N ASP A 138 23.04 9.96 -5.45
CA ASP A 138 21.88 10.87 -5.32
C ASP A 138 20.79 10.65 -6.40
N LYS A 139 21.18 10.13 -7.56
CA LYS A 139 20.27 9.82 -8.67
C LYS A 139 20.05 8.32 -8.74
N TRP A 140 19.05 7.82 -8.00
CA TRP A 140 18.62 6.44 -8.09
C TRP A 140 17.10 6.37 -8.34
N SER A 141 16.68 5.59 -9.34
CA SER A 141 15.30 5.13 -9.49
C SER A 141 15.17 3.73 -8.89
N CYS A 142 14.11 3.50 -8.11
CA CYS A 142 13.81 2.22 -7.43
C CYS A 142 13.33 1.11 -8.38
N GLY A 143 13.60 1.22 -9.68
CA GLY A 143 13.08 0.34 -10.73
C GLY A 143 13.76 -1.03 -10.79
N PHE A 144 13.75 -1.79 -9.69
CA PHE A 144 14.39 -3.10 -9.46
C PHE A 144 15.88 -3.05 -9.11
N ARG A 145 16.22 -3.54 -7.90
CA ARG A 145 17.47 -4.29 -7.56
C ARG A 145 17.58 -4.73 -6.09
N TRP A 146 16.48 -4.98 -5.40
CA TRP A 146 16.54 -5.68 -4.12
C TRP A 146 16.33 -7.17 -4.39
N PHE A 147 17.44 -7.91 -4.48
CA PHE A 147 17.34 -9.35 -4.30
C PHE A 147 16.96 -9.59 -2.83
N PRO A 148 16.01 -10.49 -2.52
CA PRO A 148 15.88 -10.97 -1.16
C PRO A 148 17.25 -11.47 -0.72
N PHE A 149 17.76 -10.99 0.41
CA PHE A 149 19.06 -11.40 0.96
C PHE A 149 19.13 -12.92 1.22
N LYS A 150 17.99 -13.61 1.15
CA LYS A 150 17.82 -15.07 1.18
C LYS A 150 16.62 -15.48 0.30
N PRO A 151 16.80 -15.80 -0.99
CA PRO A 151 15.76 -16.46 -1.76
C PRO A 151 15.76 -17.94 -1.40
N GLU A 152 15.06 -18.34 -0.32
CA GLU A 152 14.76 -19.75 -0.09
C GLU A 152 13.53 -20.14 -0.93
N LEU A 153 13.73 -20.17 -2.25
CA LEU A 153 12.77 -20.76 -3.18
C LEU A 153 12.96 -22.28 -3.15
N TYR A 154 12.25 -22.97 -2.25
CA TYR A 154 12.07 -24.41 -2.37
C TYR A 154 11.07 -24.68 -3.50
N SER A 155 11.58 -25.10 -4.67
CA SER A 155 10.77 -25.82 -5.65
C SER A 155 11.08 -27.30 -5.48
N THR A 156 10.20 -28.06 -4.83
CA THR A 156 10.17 -29.52 -4.98
C THR A 156 9.56 -29.82 -6.34
N VAL A 157 10.40 -30.38 -7.23
CA VAL A 157 10.00 -30.98 -8.51
C VAL A 157 9.23 -32.27 -8.26
#